data_AF-H0YKU3-F1
#
_entry.id   AF-H0YKU3-F1
#
_cell.length_a   1.000
_cell.length_b   1.000
_cell.length_c   1.000
_cell.angle_alpha   90.00
_cell.angle_beta   90.00
_cell.angle_gamma   90.00
#
_symmetry.space_group_name_H-M   'P 1'
#
loop_
_entity.id
_entity.type
_entity.pdbx_description
1 polymer ?
#
loop_
_entity_poly.entity_id
_entity_poly.type
_entity_poly.pdbx_seq_one_letter_code
_entity_poly.pdbx_strand_id
1 'polypeptide(L)'
;MKVFCEVLEELYKKVLLGATLENDSHDYIFYLNPAVSDQDCSTATSLEWANTCGIQGRHQPISVGVAPIAVAPVCLKTNSQMSGSREVMLLQLTVIKVMTTRILSVKTEFHAKEQYRDVIKILLESAKVDSKLICMFQNSDKLLSHMAAQCLALLLYFQLREKITLSNSWIAFCQKNLSEYSESNKAIYCLWTLTAII
;
A
#
# COMPACT_ATOMS: atom_id res chain seq x y z
N MET A 1 -11.01 -15.72 -5.76
CA MET A 1 -9.84 -15.37 -4.93
C MET A 1 -8.71 -16.39 -5.07
N LYS A 2 -8.96 -17.70 -4.90
CA LYS A 2 -7.92 -18.75 -5.05
C LYS A 2 -7.15 -18.68 -6.38
N VAL A 3 -7.87 -18.63 -7.51
CA VAL A 3 -7.27 -18.52 -8.87
C VAL A 3 -6.42 -17.25 -9.03
N PHE A 4 -6.83 -16.14 -8.43
CA PHE A 4 -6.06 -14.88 -8.48
C PHE A 4 -4.71 -15.01 -7.75
N CYS A 5 -4.73 -15.59 -6.55
CA CYS A 5 -3.52 -15.84 -5.77
C CYS A 5 -2.57 -16.80 -6.50
N GLU A 6 -3.11 -17.87 -7.08
CA GLU A 6 -2.32 -18.86 -7.85
C GLU A 6 -1.59 -18.21 -9.04
N VAL A 7 -2.27 -17.35 -9.81
CA VAL A 7 -1.66 -16.59 -10.91
C VAL A 7 -0.56 -15.65 -10.40
N LEU A 8 -0.80 -14.94 -9.30
CA LEU A 8 0.17 -14.02 -8.73
C LEU A 8 1.39 -14.74 -8.14
N GLU A 9 1.21 -15.92 -7.55
CA GLU A 9 2.29 -16.78 -7.08
C GLU A 9 3.12 -17.36 -8.23
N GLU A 10 2.47 -17.75 -9.33
CA GLU A 10 3.19 -18.20 -10.53
C GLU A 10 4.01 -17.06 -11.14
N LEU A 11 3.41 -15.86 -11.24
CA LEU A 11 4.11 -14.66 -11.68
C LEU A 11 5.31 -14.36 -10.78
N TYR A 12 5.14 -14.44 -9.45
CA TYR A 12 6.24 -14.29 -8.50
C TYR A 12 7.38 -15.27 -8.80
N LYS A 13 7.08 -16.55 -8.99
CA LYS A 13 8.09 -17.58 -9.29
C LYS A 13 8.83 -17.27 -10.59
N LYS A 14 8.12 -16.89 -11.65
CA LYS A 14 8.72 -16.54 -12.96
C LYS A 14 9.64 -15.33 -12.86
N VAL A 15 9.16 -14.25 -12.24
CA VAL A 15 9.94 -13.02 -12.02
C VAL A 15 11.13 -13.28 -11.10
N LEU A 16 10.96 -14.12 -10.07
CA LEU A 16 12.04 -14.54 -9.20
C LEU A 16 13.12 -15.30 -9.95
N LEU A 17 12.80 -16.06 -10.99
CA LEU A 17 13.78 -16.73 -11.85
C LEU A 17 14.38 -15.79 -12.91
N GLY A 18 13.82 -14.59 -13.08
CA GLY A 18 14.21 -13.66 -14.15
C GLY A 18 13.79 -14.13 -15.54
N ALA A 19 12.73 -14.95 -15.61
CA ALA A 19 12.21 -15.51 -16.85
C ALA A 19 11.34 -14.50 -17.62
N THR A 20 11.40 -14.58 -18.94
CA THR A 20 10.49 -13.86 -19.86
C THR A 20 9.03 -14.16 -19.53
N LEU A 21 8.18 -13.12 -19.55
CA LEU A 21 6.74 -13.22 -19.36
C LEU A 21 6.06 -13.67 -20.66
N GLU A 22 5.03 -14.49 -20.52
CA GLU A 22 4.33 -15.12 -21.66
C GLU A 22 3.20 -14.25 -22.22
N ASN A 23 2.57 -13.43 -21.37
CA ASN A 23 1.41 -12.62 -21.74
C ASN A 23 1.80 -11.15 -21.98
N ASP A 24 0.83 -10.36 -22.43
CA ASP A 24 1.02 -8.93 -22.63
C ASP A 24 1.24 -8.22 -21.28
N SER A 25 2.06 -7.17 -21.28
CA SER A 25 2.36 -6.37 -20.08
C SER A 25 1.09 -5.81 -19.41
N HIS A 26 0.05 -5.50 -20.19
CA HIS A 26 -1.24 -5.03 -19.67
C HIS A 26 -2.01 -6.09 -18.88
N ASP A 27 -1.85 -7.37 -19.21
CA ASP A 27 -2.57 -8.47 -18.55
C ASP A 27 -2.15 -8.59 -17.07
N TYR A 28 -0.91 -8.23 -16.75
CA TYR A 28 -0.38 -8.30 -15.39
C TYR A 28 -0.83 -7.15 -14.49
N ILE A 29 -1.32 -6.05 -15.07
CA ILE A 29 -1.70 -4.84 -14.31
C ILE A 29 -2.89 -5.12 -13.39
N PHE A 30 -3.85 -5.92 -13.86
CA PHE A 30 -4.99 -6.35 -13.06
C PHE A 30 -4.55 -7.08 -11.78
N TYR A 31 -3.50 -7.90 -11.87
CA TYR A 31 -3.01 -8.69 -10.75
C TYR A 31 -2.07 -7.92 -9.83
N LEU A 32 -1.32 -6.94 -10.36
CA LEU A 32 -0.30 -6.22 -9.61
C LEU A 32 -0.79 -4.93 -8.96
N ASN A 33 -1.91 -4.38 -9.41
CA ASN A 33 -2.44 -3.13 -8.88
C ASN A 33 -2.98 -3.30 -7.45
N PRO A 34 -2.35 -2.67 -6.42
CA PRO A 34 -2.83 -2.80 -5.06
C PRO A 34 -4.21 -2.13 -4.89
N ALA A 35 -5.14 -2.85 -4.26
CA ALA A 35 -6.43 -2.30 -3.86
C ALA A 35 -6.26 -1.56 -2.52
N VAL A 36 -6.00 -0.26 -2.58
CA VAL A 36 -6.01 0.61 -1.40
C VAL A 36 -7.42 1.19 -1.25
N SER A 37 -8.00 1.10 -0.06
CA SER A 37 -9.29 1.73 0.23
C SER A 37 -9.14 3.25 0.20
N ASP A 38 -10.07 3.96 -0.44
CA ASP A 38 -10.08 5.43 -0.45
C ASP A 38 -10.14 6.03 0.97
N GLN A 39 -10.65 5.26 1.93
CA GLN A 39 -10.74 5.61 3.34
C GLN A 39 -9.37 5.64 4.04
N ASP A 40 -8.40 4.83 3.58
CA ASP A 40 -7.04 4.78 4.15
C ASP A 40 -6.16 5.94 3.63
N CYS A 41 -6.50 6.51 2.47
CA CYS A 41 -5.76 7.64 1.91
C CYS A 41 -6.28 9.02 2.38
N SER A 42 -7.57 9.09 2.76
CA SER A 42 -8.23 10.32 3.19
C SER A 42 -8.19 10.49 4.70
N THR A 43 -7.05 10.93 5.23
CA THR A 43 -7.01 11.52 6.58
C THR A 43 -6.30 12.86 6.54
N ALA A 44 -7.04 13.87 6.09
CA ALA A 44 -6.79 15.28 6.36
C ALA A 44 -8.05 16.15 6.26
N THR A 45 -9.25 15.62 6.51
CA THR A 45 -10.45 16.43 6.87
C THR A 45 -11.59 15.48 7.24
N SER A 46 -12.04 15.56 8.50
CA SER A 46 -13.26 14.95 9.08
C SER A 46 -12.93 14.16 10.35
N LEU A 47 -12.52 14.91 11.37
CA LEU A 47 -12.65 14.51 12.76
C LEU A 47 -13.07 15.75 13.57
N GLU A 48 -14.04 16.51 13.04
CA GLU A 48 -14.90 17.37 13.83
C GLU A 48 -16.15 16.55 14.17
N TRP A 49 -16.01 15.59 15.09
CA TRP A 49 -17.20 15.18 15.83
C TRP A 49 -17.50 16.32 16.79
N ALA A 50 -18.60 17.02 16.53
CA ALA A 50 -19.12 18.08 17.37
C ALA A 50 -19.17 17.63 18.84
N ASN A 51 -18.21 18.08 19.63
CA ASN A 51 -18.33 18.16 21.08
C ASN A 51 -19.25 19.34 21.40
N THR A 52 -20.55 19.18 21.17
CA THR A 52 -21.55 20.02 21.85
C THR A 52 -21.62 19.57 23.30
N CYS A 53 -20.74 20.17 24.11
CA CYS A 53 -20.89 20.19 25.56
C CYS A 53 -22.11 21.07 25.89
N GLY A 54 -23.30 20.46 25.85
CA GLY A 54 -24.56 21.06 26.25
C GLY A 54 -24.87 20.71 27.70
N ILE A 55 -24.61 21.64 28.59
CA ILE A 55 -25.02 21.62 30.00
C ILE A 55 -26.55 21.62 30.07
N GLN A 56 -27.17 20.59 30.64
CA GLN A 56 -28.38 20.77 31.46
C GLN A 56 -28.53 19.64 32.47
N GLY A 57 -28.37 19.99 33.75
CA GLY A 57 -28.54 19.08 34.87
C GLY A 57 -30.00 18.83 35.25
N ARG A 58 -30.28 17.64 35.77
CA ARG A 58 -31.13 17.44 36.95
C ARG A 58 -30.97 16.03 37.54
N HIS A 59 -31.21 15.96 38.84
CA HIS A 59 -30.89 14.89 39.78
C HIS A 59 -31.87 13.69 39.79
N GLN A 60 -31.29 12.51 40.11
CA GLN A 60 -31.81 11.36 40.91
C GLN A 60 -32.91 10.41 40.36
N PRO A 61 -33.07 9.19 40.93
CA PRO A 61 -32.09 8.25 41.49
C PRO A 61 -32.29 6.78 41.02
N ILE A 62 -31.36 5.93 41.48
CA ILE A 62 -31.21 4.48 41.33
C ILE A 62 -32.52 3.67 41.42
N SER A 63 -32.72 2.75 40.47
CA SER A 63 -33.67 1.63 40.58
C SER A 63 -33.01 0.33 40.14
N VAL A 64 -32.99 -0.64 41.05
CA VAL A 64 -32.43 -1.99 40.89
C VAL A 64 -33.44 -2.84 40.14
N GLY A 65 -33.09 -3.29 38.94
CA GLY A 65 -33.86 -4.24 38.15
C GLY A 65 -32.94 -5.25 37.48
N VAL A 66 -32.83 -6.44 38.07
CA VAL A 66 -32.12 -7.59 37.49
C VAL A 66 -32.98 -8.14 36.35
N ALA A 67 -32.46 -8.11 35.12
CA ALA A 67 -32.96 -8.91 34.01
C ALA A 67 -31.78 -9.37 33.12
N PRO A 68 -31.75 -10.64 32.67
CA PRO A 68 -30.61 -11.23 31.98
C PRO A 68 -30.69 -10.92 30.49
N ILE A 69 -29.65 -10.33 29.90
CA ILE A 69 -29.62 -10.09 28.45
C ILE A 69 -28.30 -10.59 27.87
N ALA A 70 -28.44 -11.74 27.21
CA ALA A 70 -27.76 -12.21 26.00
C ALA A 70 -26.29 -11.82 25.82
N VAL A 71 -25.42 -12.80 26.04
CA VAL A 71 -24.07 -12.84 25.46
C VAL A 71 -24.24 -12.80 23.94
N ALA A 72 -23.98 -11.63 23.34
CA ALA A 72 -23.84 -11.51 21.91
C ALA A 72 -22.68 -12.41 21.45
N PRO A 73 -22.85 -13.24 20.41
CA PRO A 73 -21.73 -13.99 19.88
C PRO A 73 -20.78 -12.95 19.27
N VAL A 74 -19.60 -12.84 19.87
CA VAL A 74 -18.45 -12.14 19.30
C VAL A 74 -18.32 -12.63 17.86
N CYS A 75 -18.61 -11.74 16.92
CA CYS A 75 -18.56 -11.99 15.49
C CYS A 75 -17.11 -12.28 15.11
N LEU A 76 -16.69 -13.54 15.26
CA LEU A 76 -15.41 -14.10 14.83
C LEU A 76 -15.34 -14.26 13.29
N LYS A 77 -16.01 -13.38 12.53
CA LYS A 77 -16.20 -13.52 11.08
C LYS A 77 -15.40 -12.55 10.22
N THR A 78 -14.58 -11.68 10.82
CA THR A 78 -13.73 -10.72 10.08
C THR A 78 -12.29 -11.23 9.84
N ASN A 79 -11.79 -12.17 10.65
CA ASN A 79 -10.36 -12.50 10.61
C ASN A 79 -9.93 -13.34 9.39
N SER A 80 -10.81 -14.18 8.81
CA SER A 80 -10.40 -15.07 7.70
C SER A 80 -10.48 -14.41 6.31
N GLN A 81 -11.26 -13.33 6.16
CA GLN A 81 -11.37 -12.59 4.90
C GLN A 81 -10.32 -11.47 4.83
N MET A 82 -10.03 -10.83 5.97
CA MET A 82 -8.96 -9.84 6.12
C MET A 82 -7.56 -10.48 5.92
N SER A 83 -7.37 -11.73 6.36
CA SER A 83 -6.13 -12.51 6.14
C SER A 83 -6.02 -13.13 4.74
N GLY A 84 -6.93 -12.80 3.83
CA GLY A 84 -6.76 -13.11 2.41
C GLY A 84 -6.31 -11.87 1.63
N SER A 85 -6.90 -10.72 1.92
CA SER A 85 -6.59 -9.47 1.20
C SER A 85 -5.21 -8.93 1.54
N ARG A 86 -4.81 -9.00 2.81
CA ARG A 86 -3.50 -8.57 3.28
C ARG A 86 -2.36 -9.37 2.62
N GLU A 87 -2.47 -10.69 2.61
CA GLU A 87 -1.50 -11.64 2.07
C GLU A 87 -1.35 -11.46 0.57
N VAL A 88 -2.48 -11.25 -0.14
CA VAL A 88 -2.48 -10.88 -1.55
C VAL A 88 -1.72 -9.57 -1.76
N MET A 89 -1.99 -8.54 -0.95
CA MET A 89 -1.33 -7.24 -1.09
C MET A 89 0.18 -7.34 -0.84
N LEU A 90 0.60 -8.10 0.18
CA LEU A 90 2.02 -8.38 0.42
C LEU A 90 2.66 -9.10 -0.77
N LEU A 91 1.96 -10.06 -1.37
CA LEU A 91 2.45 -10.75 -2.54
C LEU A 91 2.55 -9.81 -3.75
N GLN A 92 1.56 -8.94 -3.99
CA GLN A 92 1.59 -7.91 -5.04
C GLN A 92 2.81 -7.00 -4.90
N LEU A 93 3.02 -6.44 -3.69
CA LEU A 93 4.16 -5.59 -3.38
C LEU A 93 5.48 -6.35 -3.56
N THR A 94 5.53 -7.62 -3.17
CA THR A 94 6.71 -8.47 -3.34
C THR A 94 7.02 -8.69 -4.81
N VAL A 95 6.01 -8.97 -5.65
CA VAL A 95 6.22 -9.14 -7.09
C VAL A 95 6.71 -7.84 -7.73
N ILE A 96 6.10 -6.69 -7.41
CA ILE A 96 6.56 -5.38 -7.89
C ILE A 96 8.02 -5.16 -7.50
N LYS A 97 8.36 -5.36 -6.23
CA LYS A 97 9.73 -5.25 -5.71
C LYS A 97 10.71 -6.14 -6.48
N VAL A 98 10.41 -7.43 -6.61
CA VAL A 98 11.31 -8.38 -7.30
C VAL A 98 11.44 -7.99 -8.77
N MET A 99 10.34 -7.63 -9.44
CA MET A 99 10.34 -7.17 -10.83
C MET A 99 11.25 -5.95 -11.02
N THR A 100 11.13 -4.93 -10.17
CA THR A 100 12.01 -3.75 -10.22
C THR A 100 13.48 -4.12 -9.95
N THR A 101 13.76 -4.96 -8.96
CA THR A 101 15.15 -5.40 -8.72
C THR A 101 15.72 -6.23 -9.87
N ARG A 102 14.87 -7.00 -10.59
CA ARG A 102 15.27 -7.78 -11.76
C ARG A 102 15.62 -6.90 -12.94
N ILE A 103 14.89 -5.79 -13.15
CA ILE A 103 15.25 -4.77 -14.15
C ILE A 103 16.65 -4.23 -13.87
N LEU A 104 16.93 -3.88 -12.62
CA LEU A 104 18.20 -3.29 -12.17
C LEU A 104 19.36 -4.29 -12.14
N SER A 105 19.08 -5.60 -12.11
CA SER A 105 20.09 -6.64 -12.01
C SER A 105 20.80 -6.89 -13.34
N VAL A 106 22.14 -6.95 -13.34
CA VAL A 106 22.92 -7.33 -14.52
C VAL A 106 22.68 -8.79 -14.95
N LYS A 107 22.18 -9.65 -14.05
CA LYS A 107 21.99 -11.09 -14.30
C LYS A 107 20.71 -11.41 -15.08
N THR A 108 19.76 -10.48 -15.16
CA THR A 108 18.49 -10.71 -15.85
C THR A 108 18.69 -10.51 -17.36
N GLU A 109 18.11 -11.41 -18.17
CA GLU A 109 18.14 -11.33 -19.63
C GLU A 109 17.50 -10.03 -20.14
N PHE A 110 18.01 -9.51 -21.26
CA PHE A 110 17.53 -8.27 -21.86
C PHE A 110 16.02 -8.29 -22.17
N HIS A 111 15.53 -9.37 -22.79
CA HIS A 111 14.11 -9.46 -23.16
C HIS A 111 13.18 -9.43 -21.93
N ALA A 112 13.52 -10.20 -20.89
CA ALA A 112 12.78 -10.18 -19.63
C ALA A 112 12.81 -8.80 -18.97
N LYS A 113 13.96 -8.09 -19.02
CA LYS A 113 14.05 -6.71 -18.50
C LYS A 113 13.10 -5.75 -19.19
N GLU A 114 13.02 -5.79 -20.52
CA GLU A 114 12.13 -4.90 -21.27
C GLU A 114 10.67 -5.14 -20.92
N GLN A 115 10.22 -6.40 -20.85
CA GLN A 115 8.86 -6.71 -20.41
C GLN A 115 8.57 -6.24 -18.98
N TYR A 116 9.50 -6.49 -18.04
CA TYR A 116 9.36 -6.00 -16.67
C TYR A 116 9.29 -4.47 -16.63
N ARG A 117 10.11 -3.77 -17.43
CA ARG A 117 10.08 -2.31 -17.56
C ARG A 117 8.73 -1.83 -18.04
N ASP A 118 8.15 -2.48 -19.03
CA ASP A 118 6.84 -2.09 -19.57
C ASP A 118 5.73 -2.25 -18.51
N VAL A 119 5.70 -3.39 -17.80
CA VAL A 119 4.74 -3.59 -16.69
C VAL A 119 4.90 -2.51 -15.62
N ILE A 120 6.12 -2.21 -15.19
CA ILE A 120 6.37 -1.18 -14.16
C ILE A 120 5.98 0.23 -14.65
N LYS A 121 6.24 0.57 -15.92
CA LYS A 121 5.81 1.85 -16.50
C LYS A 121 4.30 1.97 -16.51
N ILE A 122 3.58 0.93 -16.95
CA ILE A 122 2.11 0.94 -16.96
C ILE A 122 1.57 1.07 -15.53
N LEU A 123 2.18 0.41 -14.53
CA LEU A 123 1.79 0.56 -13.12
C LEU A 123 1.98 2.00 -12.60
N LEU A 124 3.08 2.66 -12.97
CA LEU A 124 3.35 4.04 -12.60
C LEU A 124 2.39 5.02 -13.30
N GLU A 125 2.18 4.83 -14.61
CA GLU A 125 1.45 5.79 -15.44
C GLU A 125 -0.06 5.62 -15.35
N SER A 126 -0.55 4.39 -15.50
CA SER A 126 -1.99 4.07 -15.58
C SER A 126 -2.56 3.76 -14.21
N ALA A 127 -1.90 2.91 -13.42
CA ALA A 127 -2.42 2.47 -12.13
C ALA A 127 -2.11 3.41 -10.96
N LYS A 128 -1.25 4.42 -11.18
CA LYS A 128 -0.78 5.39 -10.17
C LYS A 128 -0.28 4.69 -8.90
N VAL A 129 0.50 3.63 -9.10
CA VAL A 129 0.96 2.77 -8.00
C VAL A 129 1.76 3.54 -6.94
N ASP A 130 2.53 4.55 -7.36
CA ASP A 130 3.26 5.46 -6.49
C ASP A 130 2.36 6.13 -5.44
N SER A 131 1.23 6.67 -5.89
CA SER A 131 0.25 7.36 -5.05
C SER A 131 -0.38 6.38 -4.05
N LYS A 132 -0.68 5.16 -4.52
CA LYS A 132 -1.21 4.09 -3.67
C LYS A 132 -0.23 3.66 -2.58
N LEU A 133 1.05 3.50 -2.93
CA LEU A 133 2.10 3.16 -1.96
C LEU A 133 2.26 4.24 -0.89
N ILE A 134 2.16 5.52 -1.27
CA ILE A 134 2.19 6.64 -0.32
C ILE A 134 1.00 6.59 0.64
N CYS A 135 -0.21 6.29 0.15
CA CYS A 135 -1.40 6.12 1.02
C CYS A 135 -1.17 5.01 2.07
N MET A 136 -0.45 3.94 1.71
CA MET A 136 -0.19 2.80 2.60
C MET A 136 0.76 3.10 3.76
N PHE A 137 1.44 4.25 3.80
CA PHE A 137 2.37 4.58 4.90
C PHE A 137 1.67 4.72 6.26
N GLN A 138 0.39 5.05 6.26
CA GLN A 138 -0.42 5.19 7.47
C GLN A 138 -1.18 3.91 7.84
N ASN A 139 -0.94 2.81 7.13
CA ASN A 139 -1.62 1.56 7.43
C ASN A 139 -1.24 1.08 8.84
N SER A 140 -2.23 0.60 9.60
CA SER A 140 -2.01 0.02 10.93
C SER A 140 -1.10 -1.21 10.88
N ASP A 141 -1.09 -1.91 9.74
CA ASP A 141 -0.15 -2.99 9.46
C ASP A 141 1.23 -2.43 9.08
N LYS A 142 2.12 -2.44 10.06
CA LYS A 142 3.51 -1.97 9.92
C LYS A 142 4.29 -2.71 8.83
N LEU A 143 3.99 -3.97 8.55
CA LEU A 143 4.66 -4.73 7.50
C LEU A 143 4.23 -4.21 6.13
N LEU A 144 2.94 -3.96 5.92
CA LEU A 144 2.45 -3.34 4.67
C LEU A 144 3.03 -1.94 4.48
N SER A 145 3.05 -1.11 5.52
CA SER A 145 3.64 0.24 5.44
C SER A 145 5.13 0.19 5.09
N HIS A 146 5.88 -0.74 5.69
CA HIS A 146 7.29 -0.94 5.40
C HIS A 146 7.52 -1.44 3.97
N MET A 147 6.78 -2.46 3.54
CA MET A 147 6.86 -2.99 2.18
C MET A 147 6.48 -1.94 1.13
N ALA A 148 5.47 -1.11 1.42
CA ALA A 148 5.08 -0.01 0.54
C ALA A 148 6.19 1.02 0.38
N ALA A 149 6.83 1.43 1.48
CA ALA A 149 7.96 2.35 1.44
C ALA A 149 9.18 1.76 0.72
N GLN A 150 9.49 0.47 0.91
CA GLN A 150 10.54 -0.20 0.13
C GLN A 150 10.23 -0.24 -1.37
N CYS A 151 8.99 -0.56 -1.74
CA CYS A 151 8.58 -0.58 -3.14
C CYS A 151 8.66 0.82 -3.74
N LEU A 152 8.19 1.85 -3.02
CA LEU A 152 8.26 3.23 -3.49
C LEU A 152 9.71 3.66 -3.70
N ALA A 153 10.62 3.37 -2.76
CA ALA A 153 12.03 3.69 -2.92
C ALA A 153 12.63 3.06 -4.19
N LEU A 154 12.36 1.78 -4.43
CA LEU A 154 12.84 1.08 -5.63
C LEU A 154 12.26 1.64 -6.92
N LEU A 155 10.97 2.00 -6.93
CA LEU A 155 10.32 2.62 -8.07
C LEU A 155 10.88 4.00 -8.37
N LEU A 156 11.12 4.83 -7.35
CA LEU A 156 11.75 6.14 -7.51
C LEU A 156 13.19 6.02 -8.02
N TYR A 157 13.96 5.07 -7.48
CA TYR A 157 15.30 4.77 -7.99
C TYR A 157 15.27 4.31 -9.45
N PHE A 158 14.30 3.46 -9.82
CA PHE A 158 14.07 3.05 -11.19
C PHE A 158 13.73 4.25 -12.09
N GLN A 159 12.83 5.14 -11.68
CA GLN A 159 12.49 6.35 -12.45
C GLN A 159 13.73 7.22 -12.70
N LEU A 160 14.57 7.43 -11.67
CA LEU A 160 15.82 8.17 -11.82
C LEU A 160 16.81 7.50 -12.78
N ARG A 161 16.97 6.17 -12.68
CA ARG A 161 17.85 5.37 -13.54
C ARG A 161 17.43 5.41 -15.01
N GLU A 162 16.13 5.28 -15.27
CA GLU A 162 15.57 5.28 -16.63
C GLU A 162 15.33 6.70 -17.17
N LYS A 163 15.66 7.75 -16.40
CA LYS A 163 15.39 9.16 -16.75
C LYS A 163 13.90 9.43 -17.00
N ILE A 164 13.04 8.68 -16.33
CA ILE A 164 11.60 8.92 -16.30
C ILE A 164 11.31 10.07 -15.33
N THR A 165 10.29 10.87 -15.62
CA THR A 165 9.82 11.90 -14.70
C THR A 165 9.51 11.30 -13.34
N LEU A 166 10.11 11.86 -12.28
CA LEU A 166 9.90 11.43 -10.92
C LEU A 166 8.42 11.62 -10.52
N SER A 167 7.91 10.75 -9.64
CA SER A 167 6.52 10.84 -9.16
C SER A 167 6.18 12.23 -8.60
N ASN A 168 5.22 12.91 -9.23
CA ASN A 168 4.68 14.18 -8.73
C ASN A 168 3.97 14.00 -7.37
N SER A 169 3.28 12.87 -7.18
CA SER A 169 2.63 12.53 -5.90
C SER A 169 3.67 12.39 -4.78
N TRP A 170 4.82 11.79 -5.07
CA TRP A 170 5.93 11.70 -4.12
C TRP A 170 6.54 13.07 -3.79
N ILE A 171 6.78 13.91 -4.80
CA ILE A 171 7.31 15.25 -4.60
C ILE A 171 6.37 16.07 -3.71
N ALA A 172 5.08 16.08 -4.03
CA ALA A 172 4.06 16.79 -3.23
C ALA A 172 3.98 16.24 -1.80
N PHE A 173 4.06 14.91 -1.63
CA PHE A 173 4.09 14.27 -0.31
C PHE A 173 5.32 14.70 0.50
N CYS A 174 6.51 14.71 -0.10
CA CYS A 174 7.73 15.17 0.56
C CYS A 174 7.63 16.65 0.95
N GLN A 175 7.24 17.51 0.01
CA GLN A 175 7.08 18.95 0.27
C GLN A 175 6.15 19.20 1.44
N LYS A 176 4.98 18.54 1.48
CA LYS A 176 4.02 18.69 2.58
C LYS A 176 4.60 18.25 3.92
N ASN A 177 5.17 17.04 4.00
CA ASN A 177 5.55 16.45 5.29
C ASN A 177 6.94 16.87 5.80
N LEU A 178 7.79 17.48 4.95
CA LEU A 178 9.10 18.00 5.35
C LEU A 178 9.08 19.50 5.62
N SER A 179 8.15 20.26 5.01
CA SER A 179 8.04 21.71 5.24
C SER A 179 7.22 22.04 6.49
N GLU A 180 6.18 21.25 6.78
CA GLU A 180 5.42 21.35 8.02
C GLU A 180 6.23 20.66 9.13
N TYR A 181 6.50 21.37 10.23
CA TYR A 181 7.05 20.75 11.46
C TYR A 181 5.94 19.88 12.08
N SER A 182 5.64 18.76 11.43
CA SER A 182 4.59 17.85 11.85
C SER A 182 5.22 16.79 12.74
N GLU A 183 4.66 16.58 13.94
CA GLU A 183 4.93 15.40 14.77
C GLU A 183 4.48 14.09 14.10
N SER A 184 4.02 14.14 12.84
CA SER A 184 3.51 12.97 12.16
C SER A 184 4.64 12.05 11.70
N ASN A 185 4.43 10.75 11.94
CA ASN A 185 5.33 9.67 11.51
C ASN A 185 5.54 9.63 9.97
N LYS A 186 4.83 10.44 9.18
CA LYS A 186 4.97 10.52 7.72
C LYS A 186 6.32 11.10 7.30
N ALA A 187 6.88 12.03 8.06
CA ALA A 187 8.20 12.59 7.79
C ALA A 187 9.31 11.51 7.87
N ILE A 188 9.15 10.53 8.77
CA ILE A 188 10.08 9.40 8.87
C ILE A 188 10.06 8.57 7.59
N TYR A 189 8.89 8.31 7.00
CA TYR A 189 8.80 7.60 5.73
C TYR A 189 9.39 8.41 4.57
N CYS A 190 9.25 9.74 4.56
CA CYS A 190 9.98 10.60 3.61
C CYS A 190 11.48 10.37 3.70
N LEU A 191 12.05 10.55 4.89
CA LEU A 191 13.48 10.43 5.13
C LEU A 191 13.99 9.04 4.80
N TRP A 192 13.29 8.00 5.27
CA TRP A 192 13.71 6.60 5.04
C TRP A 192 13.71 6.23 3.56
N THR A 193 12.69 6.66 2.81
CA THR A 193 12.62 6.43 1.36
C THR A 193 13.72 7.20 0.63
N LEU A 194 13.99 8.46 1.00
CA LEU A 194 15.08 9.25 0.43
C LEU A 194 16.44 8.62 0.69
N THR A 195 16.71 8.17 1.92
CA THR A 195 17.96 7.48 2.27
C THR A 195 18.13 6.16 1.52
N ALA A 196 17.05 5.47 1.16
CA ALA A 196 17.14 4.25 0.36
C ALA A 196 17.46 4.49 -1.13
N ILE A 197 17.29 5.72 -1.62
CA ILE A 197 17.53 6.10 -3.02
C ILE A 197 18.95 6.64 -3.23
N ILE A 198 19.49 7.35 -2.23
CA ILE A 198 20.82 7.99 -2.23
C ILE A 198 21.92 6.96 -1.92
#